data_AF-A0A9D8LU95-F1
#
_entry.id   AF-A0A9D8LU95-F1
#
_cell.length_a   1.000
_cell.length_b   1.000
_cell.length_c   1.000
_cell.angle_alpha   90.00
_cell.angle_beta   90.00
_cell.angle_gamma   90.00
#
_symmetry.space_group_name_H-M   'P 1'
#
loop_
_entity.id
_entity.type
_entity.pdbx_description
1 polymer ?
#
loop_
_entity_poly.entity_id
_entity_poly.type
_entity_poly.pdbx_seq_one_letter_code
_entity_poly.pdbx_strand_id
1 'polypeptide(L)'
;MAIQHEEKDKGLMRPVSFRLPPADRARLMEVAAAQGLTAGQFARRIVARDLGMVAKLNHVRRAVANAAILRQLLGDLGRLENKLNQIAARLNADGRHADAIPDLDRLQSVLEAALACVIATLKRRRS
;
A
#
# COMPACT_ATOMS: atom_id res chain seq x y z
N MET A 1 26.55 15.79 -18.57
CA MET A 1 25.74 15.44 -17.39
C MET A 1 26.36 14.22 -16.72
N ALA A 2 27.02 14.40 -15.58
CA ALA A 2 27.68 13.32 -14.86
C ALA A 2 26.63 12.53 -14.07
N ILE A 3 26.43 11.26 -14.44
CA ILE A 3 25.61 10.33 -13.67
C ILE A 3 26.46 9.92 -12.47
N GLN A 4 26.15 10.50 -11.31
CA GLN A 4 26.70 10.07 -10.03
C GLN A 4 26.21 8.62 -9.80
N HIS A 5 27.11 7.65 -9.98
CA HIS A 5 26.88 6.31 -9.50
C HIS A 5 26.86 6.38 -7.97
N GLU A 6 25.66 6.33 -7.38
CA GLU A 6 25.51 5.99 -5.95
C GLU A 6 26.19 4.64 -5.73
N GLU A 7 27.34 4.65 -5.07
CA GLU A 7 27.97 3.47 -4.53
C GLU A 7 26.98 2.82 -3.55
N LYS A 8 26.29 1.78 -4.02
CA LYS A 8 25.50 0.91 -3.16
C LYS A 8 26.43 0.30 -2.13
N ASP A 9 26.30 0.77 -0.89
CA ASP A 9 27.00 0.31 0.31
C ASP A 9 27.16 -1.22 0.31
N LYS A 10 28.39 -1.67 -0.01
CA LYS A 10 28.77 -3.09 -0.14
C LYS A 10 28.99 -3.75 1.24
N GLY A 11 28.65 -3.09 2.34
CA GLY A 11 28.95 -3.55 3.71
C GLY A 11 28.25 -4.83 4.18
N LEU A 12 27.29 -5.39 3.43
CA LEU A 12 26.51 -6.59 3.81
C LEU A 12 27.04 -7.90 3.20
N MET A 13 28.32 -7.93 2.82
CA MET A 13 28.90 -8.93 1.91
C MET A 13 29.00 -10.36 2.48
N ARG A 14 28.88 -10.56 3.81
CA ARG A 14 29.05 -11.89 4.43
C ARG A 14 27.75 -12.39 5.10
N PRO A 15 27.19 -13.52 4.65
CA PRO A 15 26.04 -14.13 5.31
C PRO A 15 26.46 -14.68 6.68
N VAL A 16 25.70 -14.31 7.71
CA VAL A 16 25.83 -14.88 9.06
C VAL A 16 24.76 -15.97 9.19
N SER A 17 25.19 -17.22 9.39
CA SER A 17 24.32 -18.33 9.72
C SER A 17 24.30 -18.56 11.23
N PHE A 18 23.12 -18.78 11.78
CA PHE A 18 22.94 -19.17 13.18
C PHE A 18 21.97 -20.34 13.24
N ARG A 19 22.16 -21.21 14.24
CA ARG A 19 21.31 -22.39 14.43
C ARG A 19 20.13 -22.01 15.31
N LEU A 20 18.95 -22.45 14.91
CA LEU A 20 17.73 -22.22 15.66
C LEU A 20 16.92 -23.53 15.69
N PRO A 21 16.33 -23.89 16.84
CA PRO A 21 15.35 -24.96 16.90
C PRO A 21 14.18 -24.70 15.93
N PRO A 22 13.53 -25.74 15.38
CA PRO A 22 12.47 -25.58 14.39
C PRO A 22 11.26 -24.78 14.93
N ALA A 23 10.93 -24.93 16.21
CA ALA A 23 9.88 -24.16 16.89
C ALA A 23 10.21 -22.66 16.93
N ASP A 24 11.44 -22.31 17.31
CA ASP A 24 11.88 -20.92 17.38
C ASP A 24 11.99 -20.28 15.99
N ARG A 25 12.35 -21.08 14.96
CA ARG A 25 12.35 -20.60 13.57
C ARG A 25 10.94 -20.24 13.10
N ALA A 26 9.95 -21.06 13.42
CA ALA A 26 8.55 -20.76 13.09
C ALA A 26 8.10 -19.47 13.77
N ARG A 27 8.38 -19.34 15.07
CA ARG A 27 8.06 -18.14 15.85
C ARG A 27 8.74 -16.89 15.32
N LEU A 28 10.01 -16.98 14.92
CA LEU A 28 10.75 -15.87 14.31
C LEU A 28 10.12 -15.44 12.98
N MET A 29 9.69 -16.40 12.15
CA MET A 29 9.02 -16.11 10.89
C MET A 29 7.66 -15.46 11.08
N GLU A 30 6.87 -15.90 12.06
CA GLU A 30 5.59 -15.30 12.41
C GLU A 30 5.74 -13.86 12.88
N VAL A 31 6.67 -13.61 13.82
CA VAL A 31 6.92 -12.26 14.35
C VAL A 31 7.47 -11.33 13.26
N ALA A 32 8.36 -11.83 12.41
CA ALA A 32 8.84 -11.06 11.26
C ALA A 32 7.69 -10.74 10.28
N ALA A 33 6.81 -11.71 10.01
CA ALA A 33 5.66 -11.53 9.13
C ALA A 33 4.64 -10.52 9.68
N ALA A 34 4.34 -10.58 10.98
CA ALA A 34 3.45 -9.63 11.67
C ALA A 34 3.97 -8.18 11.57
N GLN A 35 5.29 -8.02 11.45
CA GLN A 35 5.95 -6.72 11.36
C GLN A 35 6.31 -6.31 9.93
N GLY A 36 5.90 -7.08 8.92
CA GLY A 36 6.19 -6.78 7.52
C GLY A 36 7.66 -6.92 7.12
N LEU A 37 8.46 -7.64 7.91
CA LEU A 37 9.89 -7.83 7.71
C LEU A 37 10.19 -9.25 7.23
N THR A 38 11.31 -9.43 6.52
CA THR A 38 11.84 -10.79 6.32
C THR A 38 12.52 -11.28 7.61
N ALA A 39 12.65 -12.60 7.77
CA ALA A 39 13.35 -13.19 8.91
C ALA A 39 14.76 -12.60 9.11
N GLY A 40 15.51 -12.40 8.01
CA GLY A 40 16.84 -11.80 8.05
C GLY A 40 16.83 -10.31 8.43
N GLN A 41 15.84 -9.54 7.97
CA GLN A 41 15.69 -8.13 8.37
C GLN A 41 15.30 -7.99 9.84
N PHE A 42 14.39 -8.85 10.30
CA PHE A 42 14.00 -8.91 11.69
C PHE A 42 15.19 -9.25 12.58
N ALA A 43 15.98 -10.26 12.22
CA ALA A 43 17.22 -10.61 12.92
C ALA A 43 18.22 -9.44 12.97
N ARG A 44 18.46 -8.77 11.83
CA ARG A 44 19.30 -7.56 11.78
C ARG A 44 18.78 -6.45 12.68
N ARG A 45 17.46 -6.28 12.79
CA ARG A 45 16.86 -5.27 13.68
C ARG A 45 17.11 -5.56 15.15
N ILE A 46 16.98 -6.82 15.55
CA ILE A 46 17.26 -7.25 16.92
C ILE A 46 18.73 -6.98 17.25
N VAL A 47 19.64 -7.45 16.40
CA VAL A 47 21.08 -7.29 16.60
C VAL A 47 21.48 -5.80 16.61
N ALA A 48 20.97 -4.99 15.67
CA ALA A 48 21.26 -3.57 15.65
C ALA A 48 20.73 -2.84 16.90
N ARG A 49 19.53 -3.18 17.36
CA ARG A 49 18.95 -2.62 18.59
C ARG A 49 19.82 -2.94 19.80
N ASP A 50 20.26 -4.20 19.92
CA ASP A 50 21.09 -4.66 21.04
C ASP A 50 22.47 -3.99 21.05
N LEU A 51 23.02 -3.73 19.86
CA LEU A 51 24.28 -2.99 19.68
C LEU A 51 24.13 -1.46 19.77
N GLY A 52 22.95 -0.94 20.13
CA GLY A 52 22.69 0.50 20.23
C GLY A 52 22.73 1.24 18.88
N MET A 53 22.66 0.52 17.76
CA MET A 53 22.72 1.10 16.41
C MET A 53 21.32 1.38 15.86
N VAL A 54 21.14 2.57 15.28
CA VAL A 54 19.91 2.91 14.54
C VAL A 54 20.00 2.31 13.13
N ALA A 55 19.65 1.04 12.98
CA ALA A 55 19.57 0.43 11.66
C ALA A 55 18.38 1.00 10.88
N LYS A 56 18.65 1.75 9.80
CA LYS A 56 17.67 2.03 8.75
C LYS A 56 17.36 0.74 8.00
N LEU A 57 16.42 -0.03 8.52
CA LEU A 57 15.93 -1.21 7.82
C LEU A 57 14.91 -0.79 6.77
N ASN A 58 15.26 -1.01 5.50
CA ASN A 58 14.33 -0.89 4.39
C ASN A 58 13.15 -1.83 4.65
N HIS A 59 11.98 -1.26 4.94
CA HIS A 59 10.74 -2.02 4.99
C HIS A 59 10.59 -2.74 3.64
N VAL A 60 10.50 -4.07 3.66
CA VAL A 60 10.09 -4.79 2.46
C VAL A 60 8.65 -4.37 2.20
N ARG A 61 8.43 -3.60 1.12
CA ARG A 61 7.11 -3.49 0.52
C ARG A 61 6.72 -4.89 0.06
N ARG A 62 6.16 -5.71 0.95
CA ARG A 62 5.32 -6.81 0.51
C ARG A 62 4.24 -6.16 -0.35
N ALA A 63 4.03 -6.69 -1.55
CA ALA A 63 2.87 -6.34 -2.35
C ALA A 63 1.67 -6.37 -1.39
N VAL A 64 1.03 -5.21 -1.17
CA VAL A 64 -0.16 -5.11 -0.33
C VAL A 64 -1.04 -6.28 -0.76
N ALA A 65 -1.48 -7.15 0.15
CA ALA A 65 -2.22 -8.37 -0.23
C ALA A 65 -3.42 -8.06 -1.15
N ASN A 66 -3.91 -6.82 -1.08
CA ASN A 66 -5.01 -6.29 -1.88
C ASN A 66 -4.55 -5.43 -3.08
N ALA A 67 -3.26 -5.42 -3.46
CA ALA A 67 -2.73 -4.52 -4.48
C ALA A 67 -3.40 -4.72 -5.85
N ALA A 68 -3.75 -5.97 -6.20
CA ALA A 68 -4.50 -6.26 -7.41
C ALA A 68 -5.93 -5.67 -7.35
N ILE A 69 -6.62 -5.88 -6.21
CA ILE A 69 -7.97 -5.36 -5.97
C ILE A 69 -7.99 -3.83 -5.97
N LEU A 70 -6.99 -3.20 -5.33
CA LEU A 70 -6.86 -1.74 -5.28
C LEU A 70 -6.57 -1.14 -6.66
N ARG A 71 -5.75 -1.81 -7.50
CA ARG A 71 -5.54 -1.38 -8.89
C ARG A 71 -6.82 -1.52 -9.72
N GLN A 72 -7.56 -2.61 -9.54
CA GLN A 72 -8.84 -2.81 -10.22
C GLN A 72 -9.84 -1.71 -9.84
N LEU A 73 -10.02 -1.46 -8.55
CA LEU A 73 -10.85 -0.37 -8.02
C LEU A 73 -10.44 0.99 -8.56
N LEU A 74 -9.14 1.27 -8.63
CA LEU A 74 -8.63 2.53 -9.20
C LEU A 74 -8.95 2.66 -10.69
N GLY A 75 -8.86 1.56 -11.44
CA GLY A 75 -9.26 1.53 -12.85
C GLY A 75 -10.77 1.72 -13.03
N ASP A 76 -11.58 1.16 -12.15
CA ASP A 76 -13.04 1.33 -12.16
C ASP A 76 -13.44 2.77 -11.85
N LEU A 77 -12.77 3.43 -10.90
CA LEU A 77 -12.94 4.84 -10.59
C LEU A 77 -12.58 5.74 -11.79
N GLY A 78 -11.45 5.48 -12.45
CA GLY A 78 -11.08 6.25 -13.65
C GLY A 78 -12.10 6.12 -14.80
N ARG A 79 -12.74 4.94 -14.94
CA ARG A 79 -13.83 4.75 -15.89
C ARG A 79 -15.09 5.53 -15.52
N LEU A 80 -15.41 5.64 -14.23
CA LEU A 80 -16.52 6.45 -13.74
C LEU A 80 -16.27 7.94 -13.98
N GLU A 81 -15.07 8.43 -13.68
CA GLU A 81 -14.66 9.81 -13.93
C GLU A 81 -14.81 10.19 -15.41
N ASN A 82 -14.36 9.31 -16.32
CA ASN A 82 -14.48 9.56 -17.75
C ASN A 82 -15.95 9.67 -18.21
N LYS A 83 -16.84 8.86 -17.64
CA LYS A 83 -18.29 8.96 -17.92
C LYS A 83 -18.88 10.26 -17.38
N LEU A 84 -18.46 10.69 -16.19
CA LEU A 84 -18.88 11.97 -15.61
C LEU A 84 -18.43 13.15 -16.47
N ASN A 85 -17.19 13.12 -16.96
CA ASN A 85 -16.69 14.15 -17.89
C ASN A 85 -17.51 14.21 -19.19
N GLN A 86 -17.93 13.07 -19.73
CA GLN A 86 -18.79 13.03 -20.93
C GLN A 86 -20.19 13.60 -20.65
N ILE A 87 -20.76 13.28 -19.48
CA ILE A 87 -22.04 13.85 -19.04
C ILE A 87 -21.92 15.36 -18.87
N ALA A 88 -20.88 15.84 -18.20
CA ALA A 88 -20.62 17.26 -18.02
C ALA A 88 -20.45 17.99 -19.36
N ALA A 89 -19.66 17.42 -20.28
CA ALA A 89 -19.48 17.97 -21.63
C ALA A 89 -20.80 18.07 -22.40
N ARG A 90 -21.66 17.05 -22.28
CA ARG A 90 -22.98 17.04 -22.92
C ARG A 90 -23.95 18.03 -22.30
N LEU A 91 -23.96 18.15 -20.97
CA LEU A 91 -24.76 19.15 -20.26
C LEU A 91 -24.33 20.58 -20.61
N ASN A 92 -23.01 20.81 -20.77
CA ASN A 92 -22.45 22.08 -21.27
C ASN A 92 -22.87 22.38 -22.71
N ALA A 93 -22.99 21.37 -23.56
CA ALA A 93 -23.45 21.55 -24.93
C ALA A 93 -24.97 21.81 -25.02
N ASP A 94 -25.77 21.12 -24.21
CA ASP A 94 -27.24 21.19 -24.25
C ASP A 94 -27.83 22.32 -23.37
N GLY A 95 -27.02 22.95 -22.50
CA GLY A 95 -27.42 24.05 -21.61
C GLY A 95 -28.38 23.67 -20.47
N ARG A 96 -28.68 22.38 -20.30
CA ARG A 96 -29.66 21.85 -19.32
C ARG A 96 -29.04 21.51 -17.97
N HIS A 97 -28.29 22.43 -17.39
CA HIS A 97 -27.54 22.20 -16.14
C HIS A 97 -28.44 21.94 -14.93
N ALA A 98 -29.58 22.64 -14.86
CA ALA A 98 -30.46 22.61 -13.69
C ALA A 98 -31.05 21.22 -13.41
N ASP A 99 -31.26 20.42 -14.46
CA ASP A 99 -31.89 19.10 -14.36
C ASP A 99 -30.91 18.03 -13.82
N ALA A 100 -29.60 18.25 -13.95
CA ALA A 100 -28.58 17.25 -13.62
C ALA A 100 -27.97 17.40 -12.21
N ILE A 101 -28.15 18.55 -11.57
CA ILE A 101 -27.65 18.84 -10.21
C ILE A 101 -28.10 17.79 -9.17
N PRO A 102 -29.41 17.45 -9.05
CA PRO A 102 -29.85 16.49 -8.05
C PRO A 102 -29.31 15.06 -8.29
N ASP A 103 -29.09 14.68 -9.54
CA ASP A 103 -28.50 13.38 -9.89
C ASP A 103 -27.01 13.31 -9.55
N LEU A 104 -26.28 14.43 -9.72
CA LEU A 104 -24.89 14.60 -9.32
C LEU A 104 -24.72 14.48 -7.80
N ASP A 105 -25.54 15.17 -7.02
CA ASP A 105 -25.52 15.10 -5.55
C ASP A 105 -25.78 13.68 -5.05
N ARG A 106 -26.73 12.98 -5.68
CA ARG A 106 -27.04 11.59 -5.35
C ARG A 106 -25.88 10.66 -5.67
N LEU A 107 -25.23 10.83 -6.82
CA LEU A 107 -24.03 10.07 -7.21
C LEU A 107 -22.87 10.28 -6.23
N GLN A 108 -22.65 11.52 -5.83
CA GLN A 108 -21.61 11.86 -4.85
C GLN A 108 -21.84 11.14 -3.52
N SER A 109 -23.07 11.20 -2.98
CA SER A 109 -23.42 10.55 -1.71
C SER A 109 -23.23 9.02 -1.75
N VAL A 110 -23.61 8.37 -2.85
CA VAL A 110 -23.42 6.91 -3.02
C VAL A 110 -21.93 6.55 -3.09
N LEU A 111 -21.12 7.35 -3.79
CA LEU A 111 -19.68 7.13 -3.90
C LEU A 111 -18.97 7.30 -2.56
N GLU A 112 -19.31 8.35 -1.81
CA GLU A 112 -18.76 8.59 -0.46
C GLU A 112 -19.09 7.45 0.49
N ALA A 113 -20.34 6.95 0.47
CA ALA A 113 -20.76 5.80 1.27
C ALA A 113 -20.00 4.51 0.91
N ALA A 114 -19.80 4.26 -0.40
CA ALA A 114 -19.04 3.10 -0.87
C ALA A 114 -17.56 3.17 -0.44
N LEU A 115 -16.93 4.35 -0.57
CA LEU A 115 -15.55 4.58 -0.13
C LEU A 115 -15.40 4.41 1.39
N ALA A 116 -16.34 4.95 2.17
CA ALA A 116 -16.35 4.78 3.62
C ALA A 116 -16.43 3.29 4.02
N CYS A 117 -17.27 2.51 3.33
CA CYS A 117 -17.38 1.07 3.55
C CYS A 117 -16.06 0.35 3.25
N VAL A 118 -15.42 0.65 2.11
CA VAL A 118 -14.11 0.06 1.75
C VAL A 118 -13.05 0.40 2.79
N ILE A 119 -12.97 1.66 3.23
CA ILE A 119 -12.02 2.11 4.27
C ILE A 119 -12.28 1.38 5.59
N ALA A 120 -13.54 1.27 6.03
CA ALA A 120 -13.89 0.56 7.26
C ALA A 120 -13.48 -0.92 7.20
N THR A 121 -13.71 -1.57 6.06
CA THR A 121 -13.37 -2.97 5.84
C THR A 121 -11.85 -3.20 5.85
N LEU A 122 -11.10 -2.28 5.25
CA LEU A 122 -9.63 -2.31 5.26
C LEU A 122 -9.04 -2.02 6.65
N LYS A 123 -9.67 -1.14 7.45
CA LYS A 123 -9.28 -0.89 8.85
C LYS A 123 -9.51 -2.13 9.73
N ARG A 124 -10.64 -2.82 9.56
CA ARG A 124 -11.02 -4.01 10.36
C ARG A 124 -10.03 -5.18 10.23
N ARG A 125 -9.46 -5.40 9.04
CA ARG A 125 -8.47 -6.48 8.79
C ARG A 125 -7.07 -6.19 9.35
N ARG A 126 -6.83 -5.00 9.91
CA ARG A 126 -5.53 -4.58 10.44
C ARG A 126 -5.40 -4.77 11.97
N SER A 127 -6.50 -5.15 12.64
CA SER A 127 -6.55 -5.57 14.06
C SER A 127 -6.61 -7.09 14.17
#